data_AF-A0A967GUZ7-F1
#
_entry.id   AF-A0A967GUZ7-F1
#
_cell.length_a   1.000
_cell.length_b   1.000
_cell.length_c   1.000
_cell.angle_alpha   90.00
_cell.angle_beta   90.00
_cell.angle_gamma   90.00
#
_symmetry.space_group_name_H-M   'P 1'
#
loop_
_entity.id
_entity.type
_entity.pdbx_description
1 polymer ?
#
loop_
_entity_poly.entity_id
_entity_poly.type
_entity_poly.pdbx_seq_one_letter_code
_entity_poly.pdbx_strand_id
1 'polypeptide(L)'
;MERNGHHYFAGLSMFPDDLQALVCQKHPDLYAMRPEGYASLVIEEGRIATKSLLAAPFGHGLEMADETLVLLGDEGLPEDR
;
A
#
# COMPACT_ATOMS: atom_id res chain seq x y z
N MET A 1 11.96 -24.20 15.31
CA MET A 1 10.84 -23.25 15.43
C MET A 1 11.45 -21.86 15.39
N GLU A 2 11.53 -21.26 14.19
CA GLU A 2 11.74 -19.81 14.09
C GLU A 2 10.55 -19.12 14.76
N ARG A 3 10.82 -18.13 15.61
CA ARG A 3 9.79 -17.35 16.29
C ARG A 3 9.40 -16.23 15.32
N ASN A 4 8.20 -16.33 14.73
CA ASN A 4 7.45 -15.32 13.98
C ASN A 4 8.24 -14.05 13.63
N GLY A 5 8.71 -13.95 12.39
CA GLY A 5 9.23 -12.72 11.78
C GLY A 5 8.17 -11.62 11.82
N HIS A 6 8.11 -10.90 12.93
CA HIS A 6 7.22 -9.75 13.12
C HIS A 6 7.80 -8.56 12.36
N HIS A 7 7.65 -8.57 11.03
CA HIS A 7 7.93 -7.38 10.23
C HIS A 7 6.74 -6.44 10.35
N TYR A 8 6.83 -5.47 11.27
CA TYR A 8 5.92 -4.35 11.33
C TYR A 8 6.47 -3.26 10.42
N PHE A 9 5.74 -2.97 9.35
CA PHE A 9 6.04 -1.88 8.44
C PHE A 9 5.07 -0.73 8.67
N ALA A 10 5.57 0.49 8.46
CA ALA A 10 4.74 1.67 8.55
C ALA A 10 3.92 1.78 7.25
N GLY A 11 2.63 1.41 7.31
CA GLY A 11 1.79 1.42 6.11
C GLY A 11 2.34 0.51 5.02
N LEU A 12 2.60 1.07 3.84
CA LEU A 12 3.15 0.40 2.66
C LEU A 12 4.66 0.66 2.47
N SER A 13 5.39 1.07 3.51
CA SER A 13 6.81 1.46 3.46
C SER A 13 7.80 0.36 3.04
N MET A 14 7.35 -0.86 2.80
CA MET A 14 8.16 -1.96 2.28
C MET A 14 8.16 -2.01 0.75
N PHE A 15 7.21 -1.32 0.11
CA PHE A 15 6.98 -1.35 -1.32
C PHE A 15 7.52 -0.08 -1.99
N PRO A 16 7.96 -0.13 -3.26
CA PRO A 16 8.43 1.03 -3.98
C PRO A 16 7.40 2.16 -4.03
N ASP A 17 7.85 3.41 -4.04
CA ASP A 17 6.99 4.60 -4.08
C ASP A 17 5.99 4.58 -5.25
N ASP A 18 6.40 4.05 -6.41
CA ASP A 18 5.53 3.91 -7.58
C ASP A 18 4.35 2.97 -7.30
N LEU A 19 4.58 1.86 -6.61
CA LEU A 19 3.52 0.94 -6.22
C LEU A 19 2.60 1.55 -5.16
N GLN A 20 3.18 2.28 -4.21
CA GLN A 20 2.40 3.02 -3.21
C GLN A 20 1.50 4.08 -3.87
N ALA A 21 2.02 4.81 -4.87
CA ALA A 21 1.28 5.79 -5.64
C ALA A 21 0.13 5.15 -6.45
N LEU A 22 0.37 3.99 -7.08
CA LEU A 22 -0.67 3.22 -7.78
C LEU A 22 -1.80 2.81 -6.83
N VAL A 23 -1.46 2.33 -5.63
CA VAL A 23 -2.46 1.97 -4.60
C VAL A 23 -3.28 3.19 -4.18
N CYS A 24 -2.64 4.34 -3.92
CA CYS A 24 -3.35 5.58 -3.58
C CYS A 24 -4.26 6.06 -4.71
N GLN A 25 -3.83 5.95 -5.97
CA GLN A 25 -4.65 6.32 -7.11
C GLN A 25 -5.88 5.42 -7.25
N LYS A 26 -5.70 4.11 -7.02
CA LYS A 26 -6.79 3.13 -7.19
C LYS A 26 -7.80 3.16 -6.04
N HIS A 27 -7.32 3.41 -4.83
CA HIS A 27 -8.11 3.39 -3.61
C HIS A 27 -7.99 4.73 -2.83
N PRO A 28 -8.39 5.87 -3.42
CA PRO A 28 -8.13 7.19 -2.85
C PRO A 28 -8.95 7.50 -1.59
N ASP A 29 -10.03 6.75 -1.35
CA ASP A 29 -10.82 6.79 -0.11
C ASP A 29 -10.19 5.98 1.02
N LEU A 30 -9.28 5.05 0.71
CA LEU A 30 -8.72 4.09 1.67
C LEU A 30 -7.24 4.32 1.97
N TYR A 31 -6.44 4.75 0.98
CA TYR A 31 -5.00 4.97 1.13
C TYR A 31 -4.59 6.39 0.73
N ALA A 32 -3.67 6.98 1.51
CA ALA A 32 -3.05 8.27 1.19
C ALA A 32 -1.56 8.25 1.51
N MET A 33 -0.77 8.97 0.71
CA MET A 33 0.62 9.29 1.04
C MET A 33 0.67 10.13 2.30
N ARG A 34 1.53 9.74 3.23
CA ARG A 34 1.73 10.43 4.50
C ARG A 34 2.94 11.37 4.42
N PRO A 35 2.98 12.45 5.22
CA PRO A 35 4.14 13.34 5.31
C PRO A 35 5.46 12.60 5.60
N GLU A 36 5.37 11.45 6.27
CA GLU A 36 6.50 10.58 6.60
C GLU A 36 7.11 9.86 5.39
N GLY A 37 6.45 9.90 4.22
CA GLY A 37 7.00 9.39 2.95
C GLY A 37 6.49 8.01 2.52
N TYR A 38 5.43 7.49 3.13
CA TYR A 38 4.82 6.22 2.72
C TYR A 38 3.29 6.33 2.68
N ALA A 39 2.64 5.49 1.87
CA ALA A 39 1.19 5.34 1.84
C ALA A 39 0.71 4.56 3.08
N SER A 40 -0.39 4.99 3.68
CA SER A 40 -1.06 4.22 4.73
C SER A 40 -2.58 4.40 4.72
N LEU A 41 -3.27 3.53 5.45
CA LEU A 41 -4.73 3.57 5.59
C LEU A 41 -5.20 4.91 6.12
N VAL A 42 -6.22 5.48 5.48
CA VAL A 42 -6.96 6.63 5.97
C VAL A 42 -7.95 6.15 7.02
N ILE A 43 -7.62 6.40 8.29
CA ILE A 43 -8.46 6.09 9.43
C ILE A 43 -9.01 7.40 9.99
N GLU A 44 -10.32 7.57 9.93
CA GLU A 44 -11.03 8.74 10.44
C GLU A 44 -12.06 8.28 11.47
N GLU A 45 -11.98 8.81 12.69
CA GLU A 45 -12.88 8.43 13.79
C GLU A 45 -12.97 6.91 14.03
N GLY A 46 -11.85 6.19 13.87
CA GLY A 46 -11.79 4.75 14.01
C GLY A 46 -12.46 3.96 12.88
N ARG A 47 -12.71 4.61 11.73
CA ARG A 47 -13.33 4.01 10.54
C ARG A 47 -12.43 4.12 9.32
N ILE A 48 -12.64 3.22 8.38
CA ILE A 48 -12.04 3.25 7.04
C ILE A 48 -13.17 3.25 6.00
N ALA A 49 -12.93 3.89 4.86
CA ALA A 49 -13.85 3.82 3.73
C ALA A 49 -13.50 2.60 2.86
N THR A 50 -14.51 1.80 2.48
CA THR A 50 -14.33 0.59 1.66
C THR A 50 -14.98 0.71 0.28
N LYS A 51 -15.34 1.93 -0.13
CA LYS A 51 -16.14 2.16 -1.34
C LYS A 51 -15.38 1.74 -2.59
N SER A 52 -14.11 2.14 -2.72
CA SER A 52 -13.30 1.73 -3.88
C SER A 52 -13.02 0.23 -3.90
N LEU A 53 -12.86 -0.41 -2.73
CA LEU A 53 -12.68 -1.86 -2.63
C LEU A 53 -13.89 -2.62 -3.15
N LEU A 54 -15.09 -2.23 -2.75
CA LEU A 54 -16.33 -2.88 -3.19
C LEU A 54 -16.65 -2.61 -4.67
N ALA A 55 -16.16 -1.50 -5.22
CA ALA A 55 -16.25 -1.22 -6.65
C ALA A 55 -15.28 -2.05 -7.49
N ALA A 56 -14.22 -2.60 -6.87
CA ALA A 56 -13.25 -3.47 -7.52
C ALA A 56 -13.68 -4.95 -7.37
N PRO A 57 -13.75 -5.74 -8.45
CA PRO A 57 -14.00 -7.18 -8.35
C PRO A 57 -13.00 -7.84 -7.41
N PHE A 58 -13.50 -8.54 -6.37
CA PHE A 58 -12.68 -9.17 -5.32
C PHE A 58 -11.72 -8.21 -4.58
N GLY A 59 -11.96 -6.90 -4.62
CA GLY A 59 -11.06 -5.91 -4.02
C GLY A 59 -9.72 -5.77 -4.74
N HIS A 60 -9.57 -6.37 -5.93
CA HIS A 60 -8.36 -6.27 -6.75
C HIS A 60 -8.51 -5.11 -7.73
N GLY A 61 -7.65 -4.11 -7.56
CA GLY A 61 -7.72 -2.88 -8.33
C GLY A 61 -6.53 -2.60 -9.26
N LEU A 62 -5.39 -3.22 -9.02
CA LEU A 62 -4.17 -3.01 -9.81
C LEU A 62 -4.14 -3.95 -11.00
N GLU A 63 -3.83 -3.46 -12.19
CA GLU A 63 -3.63 -4.36 -13.33
C GLU A 63 -2.35 -5.16 -13.14
N MET A 64 -2.42 -6.47 -13.37
CA MET A 64 -1.28 -7.39 -13.34
C MET A 64 -0.50 -7.31 -14.65
N ALA A 65 -0.09 -6.08 -15.01
CA ALA A 65 0.80 -5.81 -16.13
C ALA A 65 2.27 -6.04 -15.70
N ASP A 66 3.16 -6.19 -16.68
CA ASP A 66 4.58 -6.44 -16.44
C ASP A 66 5.21 -5.35 -15.55
N GLU A 67 4.80 -4.09 -15.69
CA GLU A 67 5.32 -3.00 -14.86
C GLU A 67 4.94 -3.15 -13.38
N THR A 68 3.68 -3.50 -13.08
CA THR A 68 3.22 -3.72 -11.70
C THR A 68 3.91 -4.94 -11.07
N LEU A 69 4.14 -5.99 -11.87
CA LEU A 69 4.78 -7.22 -11.40
C LEU A 69 6.25 -7.00 -11.04
N VAL A 70 6.96 -6.16 -11.80
CA VAL A 70 8.33 -5.76 -11.47
C VAL A 70 8.37 -5.06 -10.11
N LEU A 71 7.47 -4.11 -9.87
CA LEU A 71 7.42 -3.35 -8.61
C LEU A 71 7.14 -4.22 -7.37
N LEU A 72 6.47 -5.36 -7.52
CA LEU A 72 6.26 -6.31 -6.41
C LEU A 72 7.54 -7.08 -6.03
N GLY A 73 8.52 -7.12 -6.92
CA GLY A 73 9.83 -7.72 -6.68
C GLY A 73 10.88 -6.77 -6.11
N ASP A 74 10.61 -5.47 -6.12
CA ASP A 74 11.52 -4.42 -5.68
C ASP A 74 11.29 -4.06 -4.20
N GLU A 75 12.37 -3.76 -3.47
CA GLU A 75 12.28 -3.25 -2.10
C GLU A 75 12.01 -1.73 -2.11
N GLY A 76 11.14 -1.27 -1.21
CA GLY A 76 10.85 0.16 -1.03
C GLY A 76 11.14 0.70 0.36
N LEU A 77 12.09 0.10 1.08
CA LEU A 77 12.47 0.63 2.40
C LEU A 77 12.94 2.10 2.23
N PRO A 78 12.37 3.05 3.00
CA PRO A 78 12.82 4.43 2.94
C PRO A 78 14.31 4.49 3.26
N GLU A 79 15.09 5.22 2.46
CA GLU A 79 16.50 5.49 2.78
C GLU A 79 16.57 6.07 4.20
N ASP A 80 17.50 5.55 5.01
CA ASP A 80 17.74 5.97 6.41
C ASP A 80 17.60 7.50 6.55
N ARG A 81 16.57 7.94 7.27
CA ARG A 81 16.39 9.34 7.71
C ARG A 81 16.84 9.52 9.15
#